data_AF-A0A1Y3TYQ7-F1
#
_entry.id   AF-A0A1Y3TYQ7-F1
#
_cell.length_a   1.000
_cell.length_b   1.000
_cell.length_c   1.000
_cell.angle_alpha   90.00
_cell.angle_beta   90.00
_cell.angle_gamma   90.00
#
_symmetry.space_group_name_H-M   'P 1'
#
loop_
_entity.id
_entity.type
_entity.pdbx_description
1 polymer ?
#
loop_
_entity_poly.entity_id
_entity_poly.type
_entity_poly.pdbx_seq_one_letter_code
_entity_poly.pdbx_strand_id
1 'polypeptide(L)'
;MDGNKQMQEKLLGKIRQIVVDEKFKLDAFYLCGAASSLPNQKLQKACEKYLEMVDQKQKDAAVINGLITELENAVATKAKVTVVGDLVNNKADIQEVFEHREHLWNV
;
A
#
# COMPACT_ATOMS: atom_id res chain seq x y z
N MET A 1 9.33 8.69 -24.53
CA MET A 1 8.62 7.44 -24.19
C MET A 1 8.68 7.28 -22.67
N ASP A 2 8.22 8.30 -21.93
CA ASP A 2 8.66 8.55 -20.56
C ASP A 2 7.54 8.55 -19.51
N GLY A 3 6.27 8.55 -19.94
CA GLY A 3 5.13 8.60 -19.02
C GLY A 3 5.00 7.35 -18.14
N ASN A 4 5.33 6.17 -18.66
CA ASN A 4 5.17 4.90 -17.92
C ASN A 4 6.16 4.75 -16.76
N LYS A 5 7.42 5.16 -16.95
CA LYS A 5 8.43 5.10 -15.88
C LYS A 5 8.12 6.10 -14.76
N GLN A 6 7.75 7.33 -15.11
CA GLN A 6 7.36 8.33 -14.13
C GLN A 6 6.15 7.87 -13.29
N MET A 7 5.17 7.23 -13.93
CA MET A 7 4.01 6.70 -13.23
C MET A 7 4.40 5.55 -12.29
N GLN A 8 5.23 4.62 -12.76
CA GLN A 8 5.74 3.53 -11.93
C GLN A 8 6.52 4.01 -10.71
N GLU A 9 7.42 4.99 -10.87
CA GLU A 9 8.16 5.58 -9.75
C GLU A 9 7.22 6.27 -8.75
N LYS A 10 6.17 6.95 -9.25
CA LYS A 10 5.13 7.54 -8.40
C LYS A 10 4.39 6.47 -7.59
N LEU A 11 4.04 5.35 -8.22
CA LEU A 11 3.39 4.23 -7.55
C LEU A 11 4.29 3.59 -6.50
N LEU A 12 5.57 3.39 -6.81
CA LEU A 12 6.56 2.91 -5.85
C LEU A 12 6.68 3.84 -4.63
N GLY A 13 6.68 5.15 -4.87
CA GLY A 13 6.65 6.16 -3.79
C GLY A 13 5.41 6.01 -2.90
N LYS A 14 4.24 5.81 -3.50
CA LYS A 14 2.98 5.58 -2.76
C LYS A 14 2.98 4.27 -1.99
N ILE A 15 3.46 3.19 -2.60
CA ILE A 15 3.60 1.88 -1.95
C ILE A 15 4.51 1.98 -0.72
N ARG A 16 5.64 2.70 -0.82
CA ARG A 16 6.50 2.99 0.34
C ARG A 16 5.78 3.77 1.42
N GLN A 17 5.00 4.80 1.04
CA GLN A 17 4.24 5.57 2.01
C GLN A 17 3.19 4.72 2.72
N ILE A 18 2.47 3.86 2.00
CA ILE A 18 1.51 2.91 2.58
C ILE A 18 2.19 2.03 3.64
N VAL A 19 3.39 1.51 3.37
CA VAL A 19 4.15 0.73 4.37
C VAL A 19 4.47 1.55 5.62
N VAL A 20 4.88 2.81 5.44
CA VAL A 20 5.18 3.73 6.55
C VAL A 20 3.93 4.03 7.37
N ASP A 21 2.82 4.39 6.72
CA ASP A 21 1.52 4.64 7.35
C ASP A 21 1.04 3.42 8.15
N GLU A 22 1.06 2.23 7.55
CA GLU A 22 0.61 1.00 8.22
C GLU A 22 1.51 0.61 9.39
N LYS A 23 2.83 0.80 9.25
CA LYS A 23 3.79 0.61 10.35
C LYS A 23 3.56 1.62 11.46
N PHE A 24 3.27 2.88 11.13
CA PHE A 24 2.97 3.91 12.11
C PHE A 24 1.68 3.60 12.88
N LYS A 25 0.62 3.14 12.20
CA LYS A 25 -0.62 2.69 12.86
C LYS A 25 -0.37 1.51 13.79
N LEU A 26 0.45 0.54 13.34
CA LEU A 26 0.83 -0.62 14.14
C LEU A 26 1.61 -0.18 15.39
N ASP A 27 2.60 0.69 15.23
CA ASP A 27 3.42 1.21 16.32
C ASP A 27 2.59 2.02 17.32
N ALA A 28 1.73 2.93 16.82
CA ALA A 28 0.79 3.69 17.64
C ALA A 28 -0.21 2.80 18.39
N PHE A 29 -0.68 1.71 17.76
CA PHE A 29 -1.52 0.71 18.42
C PHE A 29 -0.80 0.01 19.56
N TYR A 30 0.46 -0.42 19.35
CA TYR A 30 1.27 -1.06 20.39
C TYR A 30 1.67 -0.11 21.52
N LEU A 31 2.02 1.14 21.18
CA LEU A 31 2.51 2.13 22.15
C LEU A 31 1.39 2.78 22.96
N CYS A 32 0.26 3.11 22.32
CA CYS A 32 -0.79 3.91 22.93
C CYS A 32 -2.07 3.12 23.22
N GLY A 33 -2.19 1.87 22.75
CA GLY A 33 -3.40 1.05 22.89
C GLY A 33 -4.63 1.60 22.15
N ALA A 34 -4.50 2.74 21.47
CA ALA A 34 -5.56 3.46 20.79
C ALA A 34 -5.38 3.30 19.27
N ALA A 35 -6.06 2.33 18.68
CA ALA A 35 -6.25 2.31 17.23
C ALA A 35 -7.56 2.99 16.89
N SER A 36 -7.51 4.23 16.38
CA SER A 36 -8.63 4.77 15.58
C SER A 36 -8.89 3.92 14.32
N SER A 37 -7.88 3.17 13.85
CA SER A 37 -8.00 2.13 12.82
C SER A 37 -7.01 0.99 13.07
N LEU A 38 -7.45 -0.25 12.85
CA LEU A 38 -6.58 -1.43 12.94
C LEU A 38 -5.56 -1.42 11.80
N PRO A 39 -4.27 -1.73 12.07
CA PRO A 39 -3.25 -1.82 11.05
C PRO A 39 -3.50 -3.01 10.11
N ASN A 40 -3.38 -2.77 8.82
CA ASN A 40 -3.43 -3.75 7.75
C ASN A 40 -2.04 -4.32 7.47
N GLN A 41 -1.59 -5.22 8.37
CA GLN A 41 -0.31 -5.90 8.24
C GLN A 41 -0.19 -6.75 6.97
N LYS A 42 -1.30 -7.21 6.40
CA LYS A 42 -1.27 -8.00 5.16
C LYS A 42 -0.90 -7.12 3.96
N LEU A 43 -1.55 -5.96 3.85
CA LEU A 43 -1.21 -4.96 2.83
C LEU A 43 0.23 -4.47 2.99
N GLN A 44 0.66 -4.16 4.23
CA GLN A 44 2.04 -3.77 4.51
C GLN A 44 3.04 -4.80 3.96
N LYS A 45 2.87 -6.08 4.31
CA LYS A 45 3.76 -7.15 3.85
C LYS A 45 3.74 -7.34 2.34
N ALA A 46 2.57 -7.18 1.70
CA ALA A 46 2.46 -7.29 0.24
C ALA A 46 3.19 -6.14 -0.47
N CYS A 47 3.08 -4.92 0.06
CA CYS A 47 3.82 -3.74 -0.40
C CYS A 47 5.34 -3.94 -0.23
N GLU A 48 5.79 -4.40 0.94
CA GLU A 48 7.21 -4.68 1.21
C GLU A 48 7.77 -5.73 0.24
N LYS A 49 7.06 -6.85 0.03
CA LYS A 49 7.46 -7.88 -0.94
C LYS A 49 7.57 -7.35 -2.36
N TYR A 50 6.62 -6.50 -2.78
CA TYR A 50 6.68 -5.89 -4.11
C TYR A 50 7.89 -4.97 -4.26
N LEU A 51 8.18 -4.15 -3.24
CA LEU A 51 9.38 -3.29 -3.24
C LEU A 51 10.68 -4.11 -3.31
N GLU A 52 10.75 -5.22 -2.56
CA GLU A 52 11.90 -6.12 -2.58
C GLU A 52 12.08 -6.79 -3.94
N MET A 53 10.97 -7.21 -4.57
CA MET A 53 10.96 -7.76 -5.93
C MET A 53 11.47 -6.74 -6.96
N VAL A 54 11.02 -5.48 -6.86
CA VAL A 54 11.47 -4.36 -7.72
C VAL A 54 12.97 -4.09 -7.52
N ASP A 55 13.44 -4.07 -6.27
CA ASP A 55 14.86 -3.85 -5.93
C ASP A 55 15.75 -4.95 -6.51
N GLN A 56 15.30 -6.20 -6.42
CA GLN A 56 15.94 -7.37 -7.02
C GLN A 56 15.83 -7.39 -8.56
N LYS A 57 15.10 -6.45 -9.17
CA LYS A 57 14.77 -6.43 -10.62
C LYS A 57 14.15 -7.75 -11.09
N GLN A 58 13.40 -8.38 -10.19
CA GLN A 58 12.67 -9.61 -10.49
C GLN A 58 11.24 -9.26 -10.86
N LYS A 59 10.63 -10.09 -11.70
CA LYS A 59 9.22 -9.97 -12.03
C LYS A 59 8.52 -11.25 -11.61
N ASP A 60 7.94 -11.19 -10.41
CA ASP A 60 7.21 -12.30 -9.83
C ASP A 60 5.70 -12.01 -9.88
N ALA A 61 5.00 -12.77 -10.71
CA ALA A 61 3.56 -12.60 -10.89
C ALA A 61 2.76 -12.91 -9.62
N ALA A 62 3.25 -13.78 -8.73
CA ALA A 62 2.58 -14.08 -7.47
C ALA A 62 2.70 -12.90 -6.49
N VAL A 63 3.85 -12.22 -6.46
CA VAL A 63 4.04 -10.99 -5.66
C VAL A 63 3.14 -9.87 -6.18
N ILE A 64 3.10 -9.63 -7.50
CA ILE A 64 2.28 -8.57 -8.09
C ILE A 64 0.78 -8.84 -7.85
N ASN A 65 0.32 -10.06 -8.12
CA ASN A 65 -1.09 -10.43 -7.87
C ASN A 65 -1.44 -10.37 -6.38
N GLY A 66 -0.51 -10.76 -5.50
CA GLY A 66 -0.68 -10.65 -4.06
C GLY A 66 -0.87 -9.19 -3.61
N LEU A 67 -0.03 -8.28 -4.10
CA LEU A 67 -0.19 -6.85 -3.85
C LEU A 67 -1.53 -6.32 -4.35
N ILE A 68 -1.92 -6.65 -5.59
CA ILE A 68 -3.20 -6.22 -6.18
C ILE A 68 -4.39 -6.71 -5.35
N THR A 69 -4.34 -7.97 -4.90
CA THR A 69 -5.39 -8.57 -4.07
C THR A 69 -5.50 -7.84 -2.73
N GLU A 70 -4.39 -7.54 -2.07
CA GLU A 70 -4.41 -6.83 -0.79
C GLU A 70 -4.84 -5.36 -0.95
N LEU A 71 -4.44 -4.70 -2.03
CA LEU A 71 -4.93 -3.36 -2.38
C LEU A 71 -6.43 -3.37 -2.60
N GLU A 72 -6.95 -4.33 -3.38
CA GLU A 72 -8.39 -4.49 -3.60
C GLU A 72 -9.14 -4.71 -2.28
N ASN A 73 -8.64 -5.60 -1.41
CA ASN A 73 -9.22 -5.84 -0.10
C ASN A 73 -9.19 -4.58 0.77
N ALA A 74 -8.11 -3.79 0.73
CA ALA A 74 -8.00 -2.54 1.47
C ALA A 74 -8.96 -1.44 0.95
N VAL A 75 -9.17 -1.36 -0.38
CA VAL A 75 -10.17 -0.46 -0.98
C VAL A 75 -11.60 -0.92 -0.66
N ALA A 76 -11.87 -2.22 -0.78
CA ALA A 76 -13.17 -2.84 -0.54
C ALA A 76 -13.56 -2.83 0.95
N THR A 77 -12.57 -2.83 1.85
CA THR A 77 -12.78 -2.62 3.27
C THR A 77 -13.25 -1.18 3.51
N LYS A 78 -14.57 -0.99 3.48
CA LYS A 78 -15.18 0.25 3.97
C LYS A 78 -14.82 0.36 5.45
N ALA A 79 -13.88 1.24 5.77
CA ALA A 79 -13.57 1.66 7.14
C ALA A 79 -14.91 1.92 7.85
N LYS A 80 -15.26 1.04 8.79
CA LYS A 80 -16.54 1.12 9.51
C LYS A 80 -16.61 2.34 10.43
N VAL A 81 -15.52 3.10 10.56
CA VAL A 81 -15.47 4.34 11.33
C VAL A 81 -14.56 5.32 10.58
N THR A 82 -15.17 6.33 9.93
CA THR A 82 -14.43 7.53 9.53
C THR A 82 -14.30 8.39 10.78
N VAL A 83 -13.25 8.19 11.59
CA VAL A 83 -12.94 9.16 12.65
C VAL A 83 -12.38 10.39 11.98
N VAL A 84 -13.10 11.51 12.09
CA VAL A 84 -12.63 12.83 11.67
C VAL A 84 -11.39 13.14 12.53
N GLY A 85 -10.19 13.04 11.93
CA GLY A 85 -8.91 13.18 12.64
C GLY A 85 -7.89 12.06 12.42
N ASP A 86 -8.15 11.09 11.53
CA ASP A 86 -7.15 10.08 11.14
C ASP A 86 -5.96 10.77 10.45
N LEU A 87 -4.87 10.98 11.20
CA LEU A 87 -3.63 11.63 10.74
C LEU A 87 -2.94 10.87 9.59
N VAL A 88 -3.34 9.61 9.35
CA VAL A 88 -2.61 8.61 8.57
C VAL A 88 -3.61 7.92 7.63
N ASN A 89 -4.33 8.74 6.83
CA ASN A 89 -5.34 8.27 5.90
C ASN A 89 -4.73 7.92 4.54
N ASN A 90 -3.96 6.84 4.48
CA ASN A 90 -3.38 6.27 3.27
C ASN A 90 -4.41 5.67 2.28
N LYS A 91 -5.72 5.84 2.52
CA LYS A 91 -6.76 5.28 1.66
C LYS A 91 -6.74 5.87 0.25
N ALA A 92 -6.45 7.16 0.11
CA ALA A 92 -6.32 7.81 -1.18
C ALA A 92 -5.14 7.23 -1.98
N ASP A 93 -4.01 6.97 -1.31
CA ASP A 93 -2.84 6.35 -1.94
C ASP A 93 -3.10 4.90 -2.32
N ILE A 94 -3.75 4.12 -1.46
CA ILE A 94 -4.14 2.73 -1.74
C ILE A 94 -5.05 2.69 -2.98
N GLN A 95 -6.03 3.59 -3.06
CA GLN A 95 -6.94 3.66 -4.19
C GLN A 95 -6.20 4.05 -5.48
N GLU A 96 -5.35 5.07 -5.44
CA GLU A 96 -4.58 5.50 -6.62
C GLU A 96 -3.65 4.38 -7.12
N VAL A 97 -3.00 3.65 -6.20
CA VAL A 97 -2.15 2.51 -6.57
C VAL A 97 -2.97 1.38 -7.20
N PHE A 98 -4.16 1.13 -6.68
CA PHE A 98 -5.07 0.12 -7.23
C PHE A 98 -5.64 0.50 -8.60
N GLU A 99 -6.02 1.75 -8.80
CA GLU A 99 -6.51 2.27 -10.08
C GLU A 99 -5.45 2.15 -11.18
N HIS A 100 -4.19 2.39 -10.82
CA HIS A 100 -3.04 2.33 -11.73
C HIS A 100 -2.23 1.03 -11.64
N ARG A 101 -2.84 -0.04 -11.12
CA ARG A 101 -2.19 -1.34 -10.90
C ARG A 101 -1.58 -1.97 -12.16
N GLU A 102 -2.06 -1.61 -13.34
CA GLU A 102 -1.51 -2.04 -14.62
C GLU A 102 -0.02 -1.68 -14.77
N HIS A 103 0.41 -0.55 -14.19
CA HIS A 103 1.80 -0.12 -14.25
C HIS A 103 2.70 -0.91 -13.29
N LEU A 104 2.13 -1.62 -12.31
CA LEU A 104 2.90 -2.49 -11.40
C LEU A 104 3.55 -3.67 -12.14
N TRP A 105 2.99 -4.04 -13.30
CA TRP A 105 3.50 -5.11 -14.16
C TRP A 105 4.66 -4.66 -15.04
N ASN A 106 5.00 -3.37 -15.08
CA ASN A 106 6.08 -2.82 -15.91
C ASN A 106 7.46 -2.80 -15.22
N VAL A 107 7.62 -3.65 -14.19
CA VAL A 107 8.88 -3.82 -13.44
C VAL A 107 9.99 -4.41 -14.29
#